data_AF-A0A223MXU4-F1
#
_entry.id   AF-A0A223MXU4-F1
#
_cell.length_a   1.000
_cell.length_b   1.000
_cell.length_c   1.000
_cell.angle_alpha   90.00
_cell.angle_beta   90.00
_cell.angle_gamma   90.00
#
_symmetry.space_group_name_H-M   'P 1'
#
loop_
_entity.id
_entity.type
_entity.pdbx_description
1 polymer ?
#
loop_
_entity_poly.entity_id
_entity_poly.type
_entity_poly.pdbx_seq_one_letter_code
_entity_poly.pdbx_strand_id
1 'polypeptide(L)'
;MNTLKRIWLFLLVMFVVPLLIIIGIGFCTQQSEGFIYSILISIATSLIAAGVVYWFIDNRLNDLIKTNDEITVVLKSPNRKNIKCPPMSRKDFCRSEIMGYIGMVTGGPNFKMDRERFIIIGKQICETQKTKGNQEFIVDCTDAEMEQFGAE
;
A
#
# COMPACT_ATOMS: atom_id res chain seq x y z
N MET A 1 7.21 5.82 -19.67
CA MET A 1 7.73 4.50 -20.08
C MET A 1 7.38 3.50 -18.99
N ASN A 2 6.38 2.64 -19.24
CA ASN A 2 5.64 1.90 -18.21
C ASN A 2 6.57 1.06 -17.33
N THR A 3 6.44 1.23 -16.00
CA THR A 3 7.15 0.47 -14.95
C THR A 3 7.11 -1.05 -15.21
N LEU A 4 6.01 -1.56 -15.76
CA LEU A 4 5.86 -2.95 -16.17
C LEU A 4 6.88 -3.39 -17.22
N LYS A 5 7.15 -2.53 -18.22
CA LYS A 5 8.12 -2.80 -19.30
C LYS A 5 9.55 -2.81 -18.75
N ARG A 6 9.84 -1.98 -17.74
CA ARG A 6 11.15 -1.92 -17.07
C ARG A 6 11.40 -3.14 -16.19
N ILE A 7 10.39 -3.59 -15.44
CA ILE A 7 10.47 -4.81 -14.62
C ILE A 7 10.62 -6.05 -15.50
N TRP A 8 9.86 -6.12 -16.61
CA TRP A 8 9.94 -7.24 -17.54
C TRP A 8 11.31 -7.31 -18.23
N LEU A 9 11.88 -6.17 -18.66
CA LEU A 9 13.22 -6.10 -19.20
C LEU A 9 14.28 -6.52 -18.17
N PHE A 10 14.14 -6.08 -16.92
CA PHE A 10 15.05 -6.44 -15.84
C PHE A 10 15.04 -7.95 -15.56
N LEU A 11 13.85 -8.56 -15.46
CA LEU A 11 13.71 -10.00 -15.28
C LEU A 11 14.25 -10.79 -16.48
N LEU A 12 14.00 -10.32 -17.70
CA LEU A 12 14.53 -10.94 -18.90
C LEU A 12 16.06 -10.93 -18.90
N VAL A 13 16.69 -9.79 -18.60
CA VAL A 13 18.15 -9.71 -18.53
C VAL A 13 18.69 -10.57 -17.37
N MET A 14 18.08 -10.52 -16.19
CA MET A 14 18.58 -11.22 -15.01
C MET A 14 18.50 -12.75 -15.11
N PHE A 15 17.51 -13.28 -15.84
CA PHE A 15 17.30 -14.73 -15.94
C PHE A 15 17.67 -15.30 -17.30
N VAL A 16 17.30 -14.64 -18.41
CA VAL A 16 17.49 -15.17 -19.76
C VAL A 16 18.94 -15.02 -20.23
N VAL A 17 19.61 -13.91 -19.89
CA VAL A 17 21.02 -13.71 -20.30
C VAL A 17 21.95 -14.72 -19.65
N PRO A 18 21.88 -15.01 -18.33
CA PRO A 18 22.67 -16.08 -17.73
C PRO A 18 22.35 -17.46 -18.31
N LEU A 19 21.07 -17.74 -18.60
CA LEU A 19 20.66 -19.01 -19.23
C LEU A 19 21.26 -19.19 -20.63
N LEU A 20 21.26 -18.13 -21.44
CA LEU A 20 21.87 -18.15 -22.77
C LEU A 20 23.41 -18.29 -22.70
N ILE A 21 24.04 -17.69 -21.70
CA ILE A 21 25.48 -17.87 -21.44
C ILE A 21 25.77 -19.33 -21.05
N ILE A 22 24.95 -19.95 -20.19
CA ILE A 22 25.11 -21.37 -19.79
C ILE A 22 24.96 -22.30 -21.00
N ILE A 23 23.94 -22.07 -21.84
CA ILE A 23 23.72 -22.87 -23.06
C ILE A 23 24.87 -22.67 -24.04
N GLY A 24 25.34 -21.43 -24.23
CA GLY A 24 26.46 -21.11 -25.12
C GLY A 24 27.79 -21.72 -24.67
N ILE A 25 28.08 -21.69 -23.37
CA ILE A 25 29.25 -22.36 -22.79
C ILE A 25 29.11 -23.88 -22.97
N GLY A 26 27.94 -24.46 -22.66
CA GLY A 26 27.68 -25.90 -22.82
C GLY A 26 27.82 -26.40 -24.27
N PHE A 27 27.52 -25.57 -25.26
CA PHE A 27 27.69 -25.90 -26.67
C PHE A 27 29.16 -25.75 -27.14
N CYS A 28 29.92 -24.83 -26.56
CA CYS A 28 31.35 -24.63 -26.88
C CYS A 28 32.27 -25.64 -26.16
N THR A 29 31.86 -26.21 -25.03
CA THR A 29 32.66 -27.16 -24.22
C THR A 29 32.32 -28.62 -24.49
N GLN A 30 32.01 -28.99 -25.75
CA GLN A 30 31.73 -30.38 -26.13
C GLN A 30 32.93 -31.35 -25.91
N GLN A 31 34.05 -30.86 -25.38
CA GLN A 31 35.17 -31.68 -24.98
C GLN A 31 35.78 -31.22 -23.64
N SER A 32 35.67 -32.11 -22.65
CA SER A 32 36.28 -32.11 -21.32
C SER A 32 35.58 -31.31 -20.20
N GLU A 33 35.32 -32.04 -19.11
CA GLU A 33 35.27 -31.58 -17.72
C GLU A 33 33.90 -31.21 -17.14
N GLY A 34 33.13 -32.24 -16.75
CA GLY A 34 31.89 -32.12 -15.96
C GLY A 34 32.04 -31.32 -14.65
N PHE A 35 33.27 -31.10 -14.15
CA PHE A 35 33.54 -30.27 -12.97
C PHE A 35 33.19 -28.79 -13.18
N ILE A 36 33.57 -28.21 -14.33
CA ILE A 36 33.28 -26.78 -14.64
C ILE A 36 31.77 -26.59 -14.82
N TYR A 37 31.10 -27.56 -15.46
CA TYR A 37 29.66 -27.53 -15.65
C TYR A 37 28.89 -27.60 -14.30
N SER A 38 29.33 -28.46 -13.37
CA SER A 38 28.74 -28.53 -12.03
C SER A 38 28.93 -27.24 -11.23
N ILE A 39 30.11 -26.59 -11.33
CA ILE A 39 30.36 -25.30 -10.69
C ILE A 39 29.44 -24.21 -11.26
N LEU A 40 29.32 -24.13 -12.58
CA LEU A 40 28.46 -23.15 -13.24
C LEU A 40 26.98 -23.33 -12.87
N ILE A 41 26.50 -24.58 -12.82
CA ILE A 41 25.13 -24.89 -12.36
C ILE A 41 24.94 -24.49 -10.90
N SER A 42 25.92 -24.75 -10.03
CA SER A 42 25.84 -24.39 -8.61
C SER A 42 25.77 -22.87 -8.41
N ILE A 43 26.58 -22.10 -9.15
CA ILE A 43 26.56 -20.63 -9.10
C ILE A 43 25.23 -20.10 -9.65
N ALA A 44 24.76 -20.64 -10.78
CA ALA A 44 23.51 -20.22 -11.40
C ALA A 44 22.29 -20.51 -10.51
N THR A 45 22.22 -21.71 -9.91
CA THR A 45 21.13 -22.07 -8.99
C THR A 45 21.15 -21.22 -7.73
N SER A 46 22.34 -20.88 -7.21
CA SER A 46 22.48 -19.97 -6.06
C SER A 46 22.00 -18.55 -6.38
N LEU A 47 22.32 -18.02 -7.56
CA LEU A 47 21.85 -16.71 -8.03
C LEU A 47 20.33 -16.67 -8.23
N ILE A 48 19.77 -17.73 -8.82
CA ILE A 48 18.32 -17.86 -8.99
C ILE A 48 17.62 -17.94 -7.62
N ALA A 49 18.13 -18.75 -6.70
CA ALA A 49 17.58 -18.85 -5.35
C ALA A 49 17.63 -17.51 -4.61
N ALA A 50 18.75 -16.79 -4.67
CA ALA A 50 18.87 -15.45 -4.09
C ALA A 50 17.87 -14.47 -4.70
N GLY A 51 17.68 -14.51 -6.02
CA GLY A 51 16.69 -13.69 -6.73
C GLY A 51 15.25 -13.97 -6.29
N VAL A 52 14.88 -15.25 -6.14
CA VAL A 52 13.53 -15.64 -5.67
C VAL A 52 13.30 -15.20 -4.22
N VAL A 53 14.29 -15.39 -3.34
CA VAL A 53 14.21 -14.94 -1.94
C VAL A 53 14.07 -13.43 -1.86
N TYR A 54 14.87 -12.67 -2.62
CA TYR A 54 14.78 -11.22 -2.66
C TYR A 54 13.40 -10.76 -3.15
N TRP A 55 12.87 -11.37 -4.20
CA TRP A 55 11.53 -11.07 -4.70
C TRP A 55 10.43 -11.37 -3.66
N PHE A 56 10.57 -12.47 -2.90
CA PHE A 56 9.63 -12.79 -1.84
C PHE A 56 9.68 -11.79 -0.68
N ILE A 57 10.89 -11.39 -0.27
CA ILE A 57 11.09 -10.36 0.76
C ILE A 57 10.51 -9.02 0.29
N ASP A 58 10.77 -8.59 -0.94
CA ASP A 58 10.28 -7.32 -1.47
C ASP A 58 8.74 -7.30 -1.58
N ASN A 59 8.11 -8.40 -2.00
CA ASN A 59 6.65 -8.54 -1.98
C ASN A 59 6.09 -8.46 -0.55
N ARG A 60 6.72 -9.15 0.41
CA ARG A 60 6.31 -9.12 1.82
C ARG A 60 6.52 -7.74 2.44
N LEU A 61 7.62 -7.06 2.11
CA LEU A 61 7.90 -5.71 2.57
C LEU A 61 6.92 -4.71 1.98
N ASN A 62 6.58 -4.82 0.69
CA ASN A 62 5.52 -4.02 0.08
C ASN A 62 4.15 -4.28 0.70
N ASP A 63 3.83 -5.51 1.09
CA ASP A 63 2.61 -5.81 1.84
C ASP A 63 2.63 -5.23 3.26
N LEU A 64 3.80 -5.18 3.92
CA LEU A 64 3.98 -4.52 5.22
C LEU A 64 3.93 -2.98 5.11
N ILE A 65 4.46 -2.40 4.03
CA ILE A 65 4.35 -0.96 3.76
C ILE A 65 2.87 -0.58 3.53
N LYS A 66 2.09 -1.42 2.81
CA LYS A 66 0.63 -1.24 2.70
C LYS A 66 -0.08 -1.26 4.06
N THR A 67 0.51 -1.85 5.11
CA THR A 67 -0.08 -1.82 6.46
C THR A 67 0.20 -0.54 7.24
N ASN A 68 1.03 0.36 6.72
CA ASN A 68 1.32 1.67 7.31
C ASN A 68 0.65 2.84 6.57
N ASP A 69 -0.27 2.56 5.65
CA ASP A 69 -1.07 3.61 5.03
C ASP A 69 -2.00 4.24 6.08
N GLU A 70 -1.86 5.54 6.28
CA GLU A 70 -2.65 6.33 7.22
C GLU A 70 -3.69 7.16 6.48
N ILE A 71 -4.88 7.28 7.07
CA ILE A 71 -5.92 8.17 6.59
C ILE A 71 -6.13 9.25 7.64
N THR A 72 -6.03 10.51 7.23
CA THR A 72 -6.30 11.63 8.12
C THR A 72 -7.71 12.17 7.87
N VAL A 73 -8.57 12.14 8.89
CA VAL A 73 -9.92 12.68 8.77
C VAL A 73 -9.90 14.18 8.99
N VAL A 74 -10.48 14.94 8.06
CA VAL A 74 -10.60 16.41 8.13
C VAL A 74 -12.06 16.78 8.07
N LEU A 75 -12.58 17.36 9.16
CA LEU A 75 -13.92 17.94 9.19
C LEU A 75 -13.83 19.37 8.66
N LYS A 76 -14.57 19.65 7.59
CA LYS A 76 -14.56 20.95 6.91
C LYS A 76 -15.93 21.58 7.02
N SER A 77 -16.01 22.81 7.51
CA SER A 77 -17.25 23.60 7.48
C SER A 77 -17.06 24.86 6.62
N PRO A 78 -18.13 25.42 6.04
CA PRO A 78 -18.06 26.63 5.22
C PRO A 78 -17.59 27.87 6.01
N ASN A 79 -18.01 28.01 7.28
CA ASN A 79 -17.82 29.23 8.06
C ASN A 79 -16.95 29.02 9.33
N ARG A 80 -16.62 27.78 9.69
CA ARG A 80 -15.79 27.46 10.87
C ARG A 80 -14.41 26.92 10.49
N LYS A 81 -13.53 26.85 11.48
CA LYS A 81 -12.20 26.25 11.33
C LYS A 81 -12.34 24.75 11.02
N ASN A 82 -11.48 24.27 10.12
CA ASN A 82 -11.36 22.84 9.84
C ASN A 82 -10.76 22.12 11.04
N ILE A 83 -11.37 21.00 11.44
CA ILE A 83 -10.84 20.14 12.50
C ILE A 83 -10.10 18.99 11.82
N LYS A 84 -8.79 18.95 11.99
CA LYS A 84 -7.95 17.84 11.53
C LYS A 84 -7.81 16.84 12.67
N CYS A 85 -8.37 15.66 12.50
CA CYS A 85 -8.20 14.58 13.46
C CYS A 85 -6.79 14.00 13.33
N PRO A 86 -6.24 13.37 14.37
CA PRO A 86 -4.99 12.62 14.23
C PRO A 86 -5.13 11.52 13.16
N PRO A 87 -4.02 11.11 12.51
CA PRO A 87 -4.05 10.06 11.51
C PRO A 87 -4.51 8.73 12.12
N MET A 88 -5.32 7.99 11.39
CA MET A 88 -5.75 6.64 11.77
C MET A 88 -5.26 5.61 10.76
N SER A 89 -4.98 4.39 11.22
CA SER A 89 -4.59 3.31 10.31
C SER A 89 -5.73 3.01 9.34
N ARG A 90 -5.39 2.77 8.07
CA ARG A 90 -6.35 2.31 7.06
C ARG A 90 -7.04 0.99 7.44
N LYS A 91 -6.44 0.16 8.30
CA LYS A 91 -7.07 -1.07 8.83
C LYS A 91 -8.26 -0.77 9.74
N ASP A 92 -8.13 0.29 10.53
CA ASP A 92 -9.14 0.72 11.50
C ASP A 92 -10.14 1.71 10.86
N PHE A 93 -9.88 2.13 9.62
CA PHE A 93 -10.72 3.04 8.84
C PHE A 93 -12.01 2.35 8.37
N CYS A 94 -12.96 2.21 9.29
CA CYS A 94 -14.31 1.72 9.02
C CYS A 94 -15.38 2.66 9.58
N ARG A 95 -16.63 2.47 9.15
CA ARG A 95 -17.74 3.40 9.44
C ARG A 95 -17.99 3.62 10.94
N SER A 96 -17.96 2.57 11.75
CA SER A 96 -18.18 2.68 13.20
C SER A 96 -17.01 3.37 13.90
N GLU A 97 -15.78 2.99 13.55
CA GLU A 97 -14.57 3.55 14.13
C GLU A 97 -14.43 5.04 13.81
N ILE A 98 -14.65 5.46 12.56
CA ILE A 98 -14.52 6.87 12.18
C ILE A 98 -15.51 7.75 12.94
N MET A 99 -16.75 7.30 13.14
CA MET A 99 -17.77 8.09 13.84
C MET A 99 -17.49 8.21 15.34
N GLY A 100 -17.05 7.11 15.96
CA GLY A 100 -16.61 7.10 17.36
C GLY A 100 -15.33 7.93 17.54
N TYR A 101 -14.39 7.79 16.60
CA TYR A 101 -13.13 8.51 16.59
C TYR A 101 -13.31 10.02 16.45
N ILE A 102 -14.16 10.46 15.51
CA ILE A 102 -14.53 11.88 15.39
C ILE A 102 -15.14 12.37 16.70
N GLY A 103 -16.08 11.62 17.29
CA GLY A 103 -16.66 11.97 18.60
C GLY A 103 -15.59 12.14 19.67
N MET A 104 -14.71 11.16 19.83
CA MET A 104 -13.66 11.16 20.87
C MET A 104 -12.68 12.33 20.71
N VAL A 105 -12.22 12.60 19.49
CA VAL A 105 -11.27 13.69 19.18
C VAL A 105 -11.88 15.07 19.45
N THR A 106 -13.20 15.18 19.33
CA THR A 106 -13.94 16.44 19.46
C THR A 106 -14.65 16.59 20.82
N GLY A 107 -14.42 15.66 21.76
CA GLY A 107 -14.96 15.73 23.13
C GLY A 107 -16.41 15.24 23.29
N GLY A 108 -17.01 14.65 22.25
CA GLY A 108 -18.36 14.10 22.28
C GLY A 108 -18.40 12.56 22.34
N PRO A 109 -19.50 11.93 22.83
CA PRO A 109 -19.62 10.48 22.86
C PRO A 109 -19.77 9.86 21.46
N ASN A 110 -20.34 10.58 20.49
CA ASN A 110 -20.51 10.17 19.09
C ASN A 110 -20.79 11.40 18.20
N PHE A 111 -20.27 11.40 16.96
CA PHE A 111 -20.64 12.39 15.95
C PHE A 111 -22.10 12.17 15.50
N LYS A 112 -22.97 13.17 15.68
CA LYS A 112 -24.35 13.10 15.21
C LYS A 112 -24.49 13.81 13.88
N MET A 113 -24.95 13.09 12.87
CA MET A 113 -25.19 13.59 11.53
C MET A 113 -26.54 13.08 11.02
N ASP A 114 -27.13 13.81 10.07
CA ASP A 114 -28.34 13.38 9.39
C ASP A 114 -28.18 12.00 8.71
N ARG A 115 -29.27 11.23 8.66
CA ARG A 115 -29.26 9.84 8.18
C ARG A 115 -28.91 9.73 6.70
N GLU A 116 -29.32 10.67 5.86
CA GLU A 116 -29.01 10.65 4.43
C GLU A 116 -27.51 10.89 4.20
N ARG A 117 -26.95 11.87 4.89
CA ARG A 117 -25.51 12.16 4.84
C ARG A 117 -24.68 11.04 5.43
N PHE A 118 -25.18 10.38 6.49
CA PHE A 118 -24.57 9.19 7.05
C PHE A 118 -24.40 8.07 6.04
N ILE A 119 -25.38 7.87 5.14
CA ILE A 119 -25.28 6.87 4.06
C ILE A 119 -24.23 7.30 3.03
N ILE A 120 -24.21 8.58 2.63
CA ILE A 120 -23.24 9.12 1.66
C ILE A 120 -21.81 8.96 2.19
N ILE A 121 -21.55 9.38 3.42
CA ILE A 121 -20.24 9.23 4.06
C ILE A 121 -19.85 7.76 4.18
N GLY A 122 -20.79 6.88 4.53
CA GLY A 122 -20.54 5.44 4.56
C GLY A 122 -20.04 4.90 3.22
N LYS A 123 -20.60 5.38 2.10
CA LYS A 123 -20.14 5.01 0.75
C LYS A 123 -18.75 5.57 0.46
N GLN A 124 -18.51 6.83 0.80
CA GLN A 124 -17.20 7.47 0.64
C GLN A 124 -16.12 6.75 1.45
N ILE A 125 -16.40 6.35 2.70
CA ILE A 125 -15.49 5.57 3.54
C ILE A 125 -15.10 4.26 2.84
N CYS A 126 -16.08 3.53 2.29
CA CYS A 126 -15.82 2.28 1.55
C CYS A 126 -14.98 2.50 0.28
N GLU A 127 -15.17 3.63 -0.42
CA GLU A 127 -14.38 3.98 -1.60
C GLU A 127 -12.94 4.37 -1.20
N THR A 128 -12.82 5.22 -0.18
CA THR A 128 -11.56 5.66 0.43
C THR A 128 -10.77 4.47 0.97
N GLN A 129 -11.41 3.45 1.55
CA GLN A 129 -10.74 2.24 2.03
C GLN A 129 -10.09 1.44 0.89
N LYS A 130 -10.67 1.46 -0.32
CA LYS A 130 -10.18 0.73 -1.50
C LYS A 130 -9.00 1.42 -2.21
N THR A 131 -8.74 2.69 -1.93
CA THR A 131 -7.57 3.39 -2.48
C THR A 131 -6.29 2.95 -1.76
N LYS A 132 -5.13 3.46 -2.20
CA LYS A 132 -3.81 3.14 -1.61
C LYS A 132 -3.05 4.42 -1.26
N GLY A 133 -2.18 4.35 -0.27
CA GLY A 133 -1.33 5.45 0.18
C GLY A 133 -1.97 6.33 1.23
N ASN A 134 -1.15 7.26 1.75
CA ASN A 134 -1.60 8.25 2.72
C ASN A 134 -2.51 9.27 2.06
N GLN A 135 -3.69 9.49 2.63
CA GLN A 135 -4.66 10.42 2.07
C GLN A 135 -5.48 11.11 3.16
N GLU A 136 -6.02 12.27 2.82
CA GLU A 136 -6.97 12.97 3.67
C GLU A 136 -8.39 12.57 3.27
N PHE A 137 -9.20 12.21 4.27
CA PHE A 137 -10.62 11.97 4.13
C PHE A 137 -11.37 13.22 4.60
N ILE A 138 -11.86 14.01 3.65
CA ILE A 138 -12.58 15.24 3.94
C ILE A 138 -14.04 14.92 4.16
N VAL A 139 -14.52 15.22 5.36
CA VAL A 139 -15.93 15.21 5.70
C VAL A 139 -16.42 16.64 5.67
N ASP A 140 -17.22 16.97 4.65
CA ASP A 140 -17.96 18.22 4.67
C ASP A 140 -18.99 18.14 5.80
N CYS A 141 -18.97 19.11 6.70
CA CYS A 141 -19.86 19.28 7.84
C CYS A 141 -20.61 20.60 7.72
N THR A 142 -21.85 20.65 8.20
CA THR A 142 -22.55 21.93 8.38
C THR A 142 -22.05 22.62 9.65
N ASP A 143 -22.26 23.93 9.74
CA ASP A 143 -21.88 24.69 10.94
C ASP A 143 -22.59 24.15 12.20
N ALA A 144 -23.84 23.69 12.06
CA ALA A 144 -24.62 23.07 13.14
C ALA A 144 -24.07 21.69 13.58
N GLU A 145 -23.49 20.91 12.66
CA GLU A 145 -22.79 19.68 13.02
C GLU A 145 -21.49 19.98 13.76
N MET A 146 -20.81 21.07 13.38
CA MET A 146 -19.60 21.54 14.04
C MET A 146 -19.86 22.21 15.40
N GLU A 147 -21.09 22.65 15.66
CA GLU A 147 -21.51 23.16 16.98
C GLU A 147 -21.46 22.10 18.07
N GLN A 148 -21.58 20.82 17.71
CA GLN A 148 -21.45 19.70 18.65
C GLN A 148 -20.06 19.62 19.29
N PHE A 149 -19.08 20.27 18.67
CA PHE A 149 -17.68 20.25 19.05
C PHE A 149 -17.20 21.57 19.66
N GLY A 150 -18.07 22.58 19.70
CA GLY A 150 -17.80 23.91 20.24
C GLY A 150 -18.56 24.13 21.54
N ALA A 151 -18.16 23.42 22.59
CA ALA A 151 -18.53 23.75 23.96
C ALA A 151 -17.28 24.22 24.72
N GLU A 152 -16.73 25.35 24.28
CA GLU A 152 -15.92 26.27 25.09
C GLU A 152 -16.39 27.70 24.81
#